data_AF-A0A841VT86-F1
#
_entry.id   AF-A0A841VT86-F1
#
_cell.length_a   1.000
_cell.length_b   1.000
_cell.length_c   1.000
_cell.angle_alpha   90.00
_cell.angle_beta   90.00
_cell.angle_gamma   90.00
#
_symmetry.space_group_name_H-M   'P 1'
#
loop_
_entity.id
_entity.type
_entity.pdbx_description
1 polymer ?
#
loop_
_entity_poly.entity_id
_entity_poly.type
_entity_poly.pdbx_seq_one_letter_code
_entity_poly.pdbx_strand_id
1 'polypeptide(L)'
;MQSYPLLGTDEDKYKLCNLYSNNPLKIRVAANTIINLFNKDINNFLKQNTFVFSGIRSLLDQQFHRLSALEQQVMYWLQINQELTTIGYLHSKIVPTISKAKLFDAVESLIRRSLIETEVGGYTQSLIVMEYVREVFTEEILPVIN
;
A
#
# COMPACT_ATOMS: atom_id res chain seq x y z
N MET A 1 -5.94 -25.26 11.44
CA MET A 1 -6.69 -24.11 10.90
C MET A 1 -7.65 -24.64 9.84
N GLN A 2 -8.96 -24.55 10.07
CA GLN A 2 -9.93 -24.86 9.02
C GLN A 2 -9.95 -23.68 8.04
N SER A 3 -9.67 -23.93 6.76
CA SER A 3 -9.81 -22.94 5.70
C SER A 3 -11.27 -22.91 5.26
N TYR A 4 -12.00 -21.84 5.57
CA TYR A 4 -13.35 -21.66 5.04
C TYR A 4 -13.26 -21.07 3.63
N PRO A 5 -13.91 -21.66 2.62
CA PRO A 5 -13.93 -21.09 1.28
C PRO A 5 -14.65 -19.75 1.30
N LEU A 6 -14.07 -18.76 0.62
CA LEU A 6 -14.74 -17.49 0.35
C LEU A 6 -15.81 -17.68 -0.73
N LEU A 7 -16.94 -17.01 -0.57
CA LEU A 7 -18.06 -16.97 -1.51
C LEU A 7 -17.91 -15.77 -2.44
N GLY A 8 -18.16 -16.00 -3.73
CA GLY A 8 -18.04 -14.98 -4.77
C GLY A 8 -17.71 -15.59 -6.12
N THR A 9 -17.89 -14.80 -7.17
CA THR A 9 -17.51 -15.18 -8.53
C THR A 9 -15.98 -15.21 -8.68
N ASP A 10 -15.48 -15.79 -9.77
CA ASP A 10 -14.05 -15.72 -10.07
C ASP A 10 -13.59 -14.28 -10.37
N GLU A 11 -14.50 -13.43 -10.87
CA GLU A 11 -14.26 -12.00 -11.02
C GLU A 11 -14.09 -11.30 -9.66
N ASP A 12 -14.93 -11.61 -8.66
CA ASP A 12 -14.79 -11.05 -7.30
C ASP A 12 -13.45 -11.46 -6.67
N LYS A 13 -13.04 -12.72 -6.84
CA LYS A 13 -11.73 -13.21 -6.38
C LYS A 13 -10.59 -12.50 -7.09
N TYR A 14 -10.69 -12.31 -8.41
CA TYR A 14 -9.68 -11.59 -9.19
C TYR A 14 -9.55 -10.13 -8.71
N LYS A 15 -10.68 -9.44 -8.51
CA LYS A 15 -10.71 -8.07 -7.96
C LYS A 15 -10.05 -8.00 -6.58
N LEU A 16 -10.36 -8.95 -5.70
CA LEU A 16 -9.75 -9.02 -4.37
C LEU A 16 -8.23 -9.22 -4.45
N CYS A 17 -7.76 -10.15 -5.28
CA CYS A 17 -6.32 -10.38 -5.47
C CYS A 17 -5.62 -9.15 -6.04
N ASN A 18 -6.22 -8.51 -7.05
CA ASN A 18 -5.68 -7.31 -7.68
C ASN A 18 -5.62 -6.13 -6.70
N LEU A 19 -6.67 -5.91 -5.91
CA LEU A 19 -6.74 -4.88 -4.88
C LEU A 19 -5.56 -4.97 -3.90
N TYR A 20 -5.18 -6.18 -3.51
CA TYR A 20 -4.06 -6.43 -2.61
C TYR A 20 -2.73 -6.74 -3.33
N SER A 21 -2.61 -6.36 -4.61
CA SER A 21 -1.40 -6.53 -5.44
C SER A 21 -0.86 -7.96 -5.45
N ASN A 22 -1.74 -8.96 -5.40
CA ASN A 22 -1.40 -10.39 -5.28
C ASN A 22 -0.51 -10.72 -4.06
N ASN A 23 -0.47 -9.86 -3.04
CA ASN A 23 0.34 -10.09 -1.85
C ASN A 23 -0.35 -11.13 -0.93
N PRO A 24 0.19 -12.35 -0.76
CA PRO A 24 -0.50 -13.42 -0.05
C PRO A 24 -0.77 -13.10 1.42
N LEU A 25 0.08 -12.27 2.03
CA LEU A 25 -0.08 -11.87 3.42
C LEU A 25 -1.24 -10.89 3.59
N LYS A 26 -1.33 -9.86 2.74
CA LYS A 26 -2.46 -8.91 2.73
C LYS A 26 -3.77 -9.65 2.40
N ILE A 27 -3.75 -10.52 1.39
CA ILE A 27 -4.90 -11.35 0.99
C ILE A 27 -5.37 -12.24 2.14
N ARG A 28 -4.47 -12.86 2.89
CA ARG A 28 -4.83 -13.70 4.05
C ARG A 28 -5.50 -12.90 5.15
N VAL A 29 -5.01 -11.69 5.45
CA VAL A 29 -5.63 -10.80 6.44
C VAL A 29 -7.01 -10.33 5.98
N ALA A 30 -7.16 -10.00 4.69
CA ALA A 30 -8.45 -9.68 4.08
C ALA A 30 -9.42 -10.86 4.15
N ALA A 31 -8.99 -12.07 3.80
CA ALA A 31 -9.81 -13.27 3.85
C ALA A 31 -10.39 -13.52 5.25
N ASN A 32 -9.58 -13.38 6.31
CA ASN A 32 -10.07 -13.51 7.69
C ASN A 32 -11.16 -12.49 8.02
N THR A 33 -11.02 -11.27 7.53
CA THR A 33 -12.00 -10.19 7.73
C THR A 33 -13.28 -10.47 6.96
N ILE A 34 -13.17 -10.94 5.71
CA ILE A 34 -14.32 -11.34 4.89
C ILE A 34 -15.09 -12.49 5.54
N ILE A 35 -14.38 -13.50 6.08
CA ILE A 35 -15.00 -14.63 6.79
C ILE A 35 -15.76 -14.13 8.02
N ASN A 36 -15.14 -13.27 8.83
CA ASN A 36 -15.67 -12.90 10.14
C ASN A 36 -16.75 -11.81 10.09
N LEU A 37 -16.64 -10.85 9.16
CA LEU A 37 -17.50 -9.66 9.12
C LEU A 37 -18.47 -9.65 7.94
N PHE A 38 -18.18 -10.40 6.88
CA PHE A 38 -18.95 -10.38 5.64
C PHE A 38 -19.56 -11.74 5.29
N ASN A 39 -19.67 -12.64 6.28
CA ASN A 39 -20.22 -13.98 6.10
C ASN A 39 -19.60 -14.74 4.92
N LYS A 40 -18.28 -14.55 4.71
CA LYS A 40 -17.47 -15.14 3.62
C LYS A 40 -17.73 -14.52 2.23
N ASP A 41 -18.63 -13.56 2.09
CA ASP A 41 -19.00 -12.95 0.79
C ASP A 41 -18.03 -11.84 0.37
N ILE A 42 -17.26 -12.11 -0.70
CA ILE A 42 -16.28 -11.16 -1.26
C ILE A 42 -16.98 -9.94 -1.85
N ASN A 43 -18.13 -10.12 -2.51
CA ASN A 43 -18.83 -9.03 -3.18
C ASN A 43 -19.37 -8.02 -2.17
N ASN A 44 -19.92 -8.49 -1.04
CA ASN A 44 -20.35 -7.62 0.06
C ASN A 44 -19.21 -6.82 0.68
N PHE A 45 -18.02 -7.42 0.79
CA PHE A 45 -16.81 -6.73 1.23
C PHE A 45 -16.38 -5.65 0.22
N LEU A 46 -16.27 -6.00 -1.06
CA LEU A 46 -15.86 -5.06 -2.11
C LEU A 46 -16.79 -3.85 -2.23
N LYS A 47 -18.09 -4.03 -1.97
CA LYS A 47 -19.09 -2.94 -1.98
C LYS A 47 -18.89 -1.89 -0.88
N GLN A 48 -18.22 -2.22 0.24
CA GLN A 48 -18.02 -1.25 1.32
C GLN A 48 -16.97 -0.18 1.00
N ASN A 49 -16.16 -0.36 -0.05
CA ASN A 49 -15.02 0.50 -0.38
C ASN A 49 -14.06 0.78 0.80
N THR A 50 -14.10 -0.05 1.85
CA THR A 50 -13.32 0.10 3.08
C THR A 50 -12.20 -0.93 3.06
N PHE A 51 -11.10 -0.57 2.39
CA PHE A 51 -10.07 -1.55 2.04
C PHE A 51 -8.91 -1.62 3.06
N VAL A 52 -8.75 -0.57 3.87
CA VAL A 52 -7.84 -0.50 5.01
C VAL A 52 -8.68 -0.58 6.28
N PHE A 53 -8.37 -1.54 7.14
CA PHE A 53 -9.04 -1.81 8.42
C PHE A 53 -8.00 -2.32 9.41
N SER A 54 -8.33 -2.42 10.71
CA SER A 54 -7.37 -2.67 11.80
C SER A 54 -6.29 -3.74 11.52
N GLY A 55 -6.66 -4.90 10.96
CA GLY A 55 -5.71 -5.95 10.60
C GLY A 55 -4.73 -5.57 9.48
N ILE A 56 -5.22 -4.97 8.40
CA ILE A 56 -4.38 -4.49 7.29
C ILE A 56 -3.57 -3.26 7.72
N ARG A 57 -4.19 -2.36 8.49
CA ARG A 57 -3.54 -1.17 9.05
C ARG A 57 -2.35 -1.57 9.92
N SER A 58 -2.55 -2.48 10.88
CA SER A 58 -1.47 -2.96 11.75
C SER A 58 -0.33 -3.63 10.96
N LEU A 59 -0.65 -4.38 9.90
CA LEU A 59 0.35 -4.97 9.02
C LEU A 59 1.18 -3.88 8.33
N LEU A 60 0.51 -2.86 7.78
CA LEU A 60 1.16 -1.76 7.08
C LEU A 60 1.97 -0.88 8.04
N ASP A 61 1.46 -0.60 9.23
CA ASP A 61 2.19 0.08 10.31
C ASP A 61 3.51 -0.63 10.60
N GLN A 62 3.48 -1.95 10.80
CA GLN A 62 4.70 -2.70 11.05
C GLN A 62 5.72 -2.59 9.90
N GLN A 63 5.25 -2.58 8.64
CA GLN A 63 6.14 -2.44 7.49
C GLN A 63 6.68 -1.01 7.35
N PHE A 64 5.82 -0.01 7.55
CA PHE A 64 6.11 1.41 7.39
C PHE A 64 7.08 1.93 8.44
N HIS A 65 6.89 1.55 9.70
CA HIS A 65 7.78 1.94 10.80
C HIS A 65 9.19 1.32 10.69
N ARG A 66 9.35 0.26 9.88
CA ARG A 66 10.65 -0.36 9.57
C ARG A 66 11.34 0.24 8.35
N LEU A 67 10.73 1.23 7.70
CA LEU A 67 11.34 1.96 6.61
C LEU A 67 12.35 2.95 7.17
N SER A 68 13.44 3.13 6.44
CA SER A 68 14.34 4.27 6.63
C SER A 68 13.61 5.58 6.32
N ALA A 69 14.14 6.69 6.84
CA ALA A 69 13.62 8.02 6.55
C ALA A 69 13.58 8.31 5.04
N LEU A 70 14.55 7.79 4.27
CA LEU A 70 14.57 7.95 2.81
C LEU A 70 13.42 7.17 2.14
N GLU A 71 13.19 5.92 2.54
CA GLU A 71 12.08 5.12 2.03
C GLU A 71 10.72 5.76 2.37
N GLN A 72 10.55 6.29 3.58
CA GLN A 72 9.33 7.02 3.95
C GLN A 72 9.13 8.29 3.12
N GLN A 73 10.20 9.07 2.87
CA GLN A 73 10.12 10.23 1.98
C GLN A 73 9.67 9.83 0.56
N VAL A 74 10.18 8.73 0.01
CA VAL A 74 9.71 8.21 -1.29
C VAL A 74 8.22 7.91 -1.23
N MET A 75 7.75 7.19 -0.20
CA MET A 75 6.33 6.87 -0.02
C MET A 75 5.44 8.12 0.03
N TYR A 76 5.88 9.16 0.74
CA TYR A 76 5.16 10.43 0.83
C TYR A 76 5.15 11.18 -0.51
N TRP A 77 6.26 11.21 -1.25
CA TRP A 77 6.29 11.89 -2.54
C TRP A 77 5.42 11.22 -3.60
N LEU A 78 5.30 9.88 -3.57
CA LEU A 78 4.33 9.16 -4.41
C LEU A 78 2.89 9.56 -4.04
N GLN A 79 2.58 9.64 -2.74
CA GLN A 79 1.26 10.05 -2.25
C GLN A 79 0.91 11.50 -2.61
N ILE A 80 1.89 12.41 -2.61
CA ILE A 80 1.70 13.82 -2.94
C ILE A 80 1.51 14.02 -4.45
N ASN A 81 2.31 13.34 -5.28
CA ASN A 81 2.25 13.51 -6.73
C ASN A 81 0.96 12.92 -7.32
N GLN A 82 0.38 11.88 -6.69
CA GLN A 82 -0.86 11.17 -7.10
C GLN A 82 -0.89 10.63 -8.54
N GLU A 83 0.21 10.78 -9.28
CA GLU A 83 0.45 10.28 -10.62
C GLU A 83 1.72 9.43 -10.65
N LEU A 84 1.90 8.66 -11.73
CA LEU A 84 3.12 7.90 -11.98
C LEU A 84 4.36 8.79 -11.83
N THR A 85 5.23 8.42 -10.90
CA THR A 85 6.33 9.29 -10.49
C THR A 85 7.66 8.73 -11.00
N THR A 86 8.42 9.56 -11.70
CA THR A 86 9.74 9.17 -12.22
C THR A 86 10.82 9.19 -11.14
N ILE A 87 11.89 8.42 -11.34
CA ILE A 87 13.08 8.48 -10.48
C ILE A 87 13.70 9.89 -10.46
N GLY A 88 13.64 10.62 -11.58
CA GLY A 88 14.17 11.97 -11.70
C GLY A 88 13.38 12.98 -10.86
N TYR A 89 12.04 12.84 -10.85
CA TYR A 89 11.18 13.64 -9.99
C TYR A 89 11.51 13.39 -8.52
N LEU A 90 11.53 12.12 -8.07
CA LEU A 90 11.87 11.76 -6.70
C LEU A 90 13.23 12.34 -6.27
N HIS A 91 14.24 12.20 -7.13
CA HIS A 91 15.58 12.73 -6.85
C HIS A 91 15.60 14.25 -6.67
N SER A 92 14.75 14.98 -7.41
CA SER A 92 14.65 16.45 -7.30
C SER A 92 13.90 16.93 -6.04
N LYS A 93 13.12 16.06 -5.39
CA LYS A 93 12.23 16.41 -4.26
C LYS A 93 12.74 15.97 -2.90
N ILE A 94 13.59 14.94 -2.87
CA ILE A 94 14.13 14.38 -1.62
C ILE A 94 15.14 15.34 -1.00
N VAL A 95 14.99 15.55 0.32
CA VAL A 95 15.85 16.43 1.12
C VAL A 95 16.37 15.66 2.35
N PRO A 96 17.68 15.71 2.65
CA PRO A 96 18.74 16.37 1.90
C PRO A 96 19.02 15.68 0.56
N THR A 97 19.68 16.40 -0.36
CA THR A 97 20.10 15.82 -1.65
C THR A 97 20.97 14.59 -1.42
N ILE A 98 20.59 13.48 -2.05
CA ILE A 98 21.30 12.21 -1.98
C ILE A 98 21.88 11.82 -3.34
N SER A 99 22.74 10.79 -3.37
CA SER A 99 23.15 10.18 -4.64
C SER A 99 21.98 9.40 -5.26
N LYS A 100 21.95 9.31 -6.60
CA LYS A 100 20.96 8.50 -7.31
C LYS A 100 21.03 7.02 -6.90
N ALA A 101 22.22 6.49 -6.62
CA ALA A 101 22.40 5.12 -6.16
C ALA A 101 21.61 4.84 -4.86
N LYS A 102 21.73 5.72 -3.85
CA LYS A 102 20.95 5.59 -2.61
C LYS A 102 19.44 5.65 -2.84
N LEU A 103 18.99 6.47 -3.80
CA LEU A 103 17.58 6.53 -4.16
C LEU A 103 17.10 5.23 -4.81
N PHE A 104 17.90 4.67 -5.73
CA PHE A 104 17.61 3.40 -6.35
C PHE A 104 17.55 2.26 -5.32
N ASP A 105 18.47 2.22 -4.37
CA ASP A 105 18.46 1.21 -3.28
C ASP A 105 17.17 1.29 -2.45
N ALA A 106 16.71 2.51 -2.14
CA ALA A 106 15.47 2.73 -1.41
C ALA A 106 14.23 2.30 -2.22
N VAL A 107 14.16 2.68 -3.49
CA VAL A 107 13.08 2.27 -4.41
C VAL A 107 13.05 0.75 -4.58
N GLU A 108 14.21 0.11 -4.80
CA GLU A 108 14.29 -1.34 -4.92
C GLU A 108 13.82 -2.04 -3.63
N SER A 109 14.25 -1.55 -2.46
CA SER A 109 13.79 -2.08 -1.18
C SER A 109 12.27 -2.00 -1.02
N LEU A 110 11.65 -0.88 -1.42
CA LEU A 110 10.20 -0.71 -1.38
C LEU A 110 9.46 -1.64 -2.37
N ILE A 111 10.01 -1.85 -3.57
CA ILE A 111 9.47 -2.81 -4.56
C ILE A 111 9.51 -4.22 -3.99
N ARG A 112 10.66 -4.65 -3.42
CA ARG A 112 10.80 -6.00 -2.82
C ARG A 112 9.82 -6.24 -1.67
N ARG A 113 9.42 -5.18 -0.96
CA ARG A 113 8.41 -5.24 0.11
C ARG A 113 6.96 -5.13 -0.40
N SER A 114 6.76 -4.95 -1.71
CA SER A 114 5.44 -4.71 -2.33
C SER A 114 4.71 -3.50 -1.72
N LEU A 115 5.48 -2.44 -1.43
CA LEU A 115 4.98 -1.15 -0.96
C LEU A 115 4.89 -0.12 -2.09
N ILE A 116 5.66 -0.30 -3.16
CA ILE A 116 5.51 0.45 -4.41
C ILE A 116 5.51 -0.53 -5.58
N GLU A 117 4.94 -0.09 -6.68
CA GLU A 117 4.81 -0.82 -7.94
C GLU A 117 5.55 -0.06 -9.04
N THR A 118 6.03 -0.82 -10.02
CA THR A 118 6.68 -0.26 -11.21
C THR A 118 5.74 -0.41 -12.39
N GLU A 119 5.48 0.69 -13.07
CA GLU A 119 4.74 0.71 -14.33
C GLU A 119 5.56 1.37 -15.44
N VAL A 120 5.06 1.29 -16.67
CA VAL A 120 5.65 2.03 -17.78
C VAL A 120 5.54 3.52 -17.46
N GLY A 121 6.68 4.18 -17.30
CA GLY A 121 6.75 5.62 -17.03
C GLY A 121 7.08 6.00 -15.58
N GLY A 122 7.08 5.06 -14.62
CA GLY A 122 7.52 5.38 -13.26
C GLY A 122 7.07 4.41 -12.19
N TYR A 123 6.94 4.95 -10.97
CA TYR A 123 6.54 4.24 -9.79
C TYR A 123 5.20 4.74 -9.28
N THR A 124 4.44 3.82 -8.68
CA THR A 124 3.15 4.10 -8.05
C THR A 124 3.00 3.29 -6.76
N GLN A 125 1.89 3.48 -6.06
CA GLN A 125 1.47 2.67 -4.93
C GLN A 125 0.14 2.01 -5.29
N SER A 126 -0.06 0.77 -4.85
CA SER A 126 -1.38 0.17 -4.97
C SER A 126 -2.39 0.91 -4.11
N LEU A 127 -3.67 0.85 -4.48
CA LEU A 127 -4.75 1.57 -3.81
C LEU A 127 -4.69 1.43 -2.28
N ILE A 128 -4.46 0.21 -1.78
CA ILE A 128 -4.36 -0.08 -0.34
C ILE A 128 -3.23 0.67 0.34
N VAL A 129 -2.07 0.72 -0.31
CA VAL A 129 -0.90 1.39 0.24
C VAL A 129 -1.07 2.90 0.17
N MET A 130 -1.66 3.41 -0.92
CA MET A 130 -1.99 4.81 -1.07
C MET A 130 -2.99 5.28 0.00
N GLU A 131 -4.10 4.55 0.21
CA GLU A 131 -5.06 4.86 1.28
C GLU A 131 -4.36 4.90 2.66
N TYR A 132 -3.53 3.91 2.94
CA TYR A 132 -2.76 3.87 4.19
C TYR A 132 -1.81 5.06 4.36
N VAL A 133 -1.00 5.37 3.35
CA VAL A 133 -0.04 6.49 3.43
C VAL A 133 -0.78 7.82 3.55
N ARG A 134 -1.96 7.97 2.92
CA ARG A 134 -2.82 9.15 3.09
C ARG A 134 -3.32 9.32 4.52
N GLU A 135 -3.75 8.24 5.17
CA GLU A 135 -4.14 8.26 6.59
C GLU A 135 -2.97 8.67 7.48
N VAL A 136 -1.80 8.01 7.33
CA VAL A 136 -0.58 8.35 8.09
C VAL A 136 -0.16 9.80 7.86
N PHE A 137 -0.17 10.26 6.62
CA PHE A 137 0.18 11.65 6.29
C PHE A 137 -0.78 12.65 6.96
N THR A 138 -2.06 12.33 7.03
CA THR A 138 -3.07 13.16 7.71
C THR A 138 -2.87 13.18 9.22
N GLU A 139 -2.50 12.04 9.82
CA GLU A 139 -2.27 11.91 11.26
C GLU A 139 -0.94 12.54 11.72
N GLU A 140 0.13 12.41 10.93
CA GLU A 140 1.48 12.81 11.33
C GLU A 140 1.88 14.20 10.82
N ILE A 141 1.37 14.64 9.65
CA ILE A 141 1.88 15.83 8.96
C ILE A 141 0.90 17.01 8.99
N LEU A 142 -0.41 16.80 8.81
CA LEU A 142 -1.39 17.91 8.85
C LEU A 142 -1.45 18.67 10.20
N PRO A 143 -1.24 18.04 11.38
CA PRO A 143 -1.20 18.77 12.64
C PRO A 143 0.06 19.63 12.85
N VAL A 144 1.09 19.48 12.00
CA VAL A 144 2.38 20.18 12.14
C VAL A 144 2.43 21.46 11.29
N ILE A 145 1.51 21.61 10.33
CA ILE A 145 1.49 22.72 9.35
C ILE A 145 0.32 23.71 9.61
N ASN A 146 -0.49 23.48 10.65
CA ASN A 146 -1.58 24.37 11.08
C ASN A 146 -1.31 25.02 12.44
#